data_AF-A0A7Y9L6C3-F1
#
_entry.id   AF-A0A7Y9L6C3-F1
#
_cell.length_a   1.000
_cell.length_b   1.000
_cell.length_c   1.000
_cell.angle_alpha   90.00
_cell.angle_beta   90.00
_cell.angle_gamma   90.00
#
_symmetry.space_group_name_H-M   'P 1'
#
loop_
_entity.id
_entity.type
_entity.pdbx_description
1 polymer ?
#
loop_
_entity_poly.entity_id
_entity_poly.type
_entity_poly.pdbx_seq_one_letter_code
_entity_poly.pdbx_strand_id
1 'polypeptide(L)' 'MRNKAGNQKCFKISRKELMKLSKINSSSTYHRCISDLVKLKYISYAPSFNYHEGSKIEILIEQSY' A
#
# COMPACT_ATOMS: atom_id res chain seq x y z
N MET A 1 23.87 -17.15 -9.05
CA MET A 1 23.56 -16.58 -7.72
C MET A 1 22.10 -16.12 -7.73
N ARG A 2 21.19 -16.87 -7.09
CA ARG A 2 19.75 -16.59 -7.07
C ARG A 2 19.49 -15.58 -5.94
N ASN A 3 19.27 -14.31 -6.28
CA ASN A 3 18.89 -13.29 -5.30
C ASN A 3 17.50 -13.64 -4.76
N LYS A 4 17.45 -14.25 -3.57
CA LYS A 4 16.25 -14.30 -2.72
C LYS A 4 16.01 -12.85 -2.28
N ALA A 5 15.36 -12.04 -3.13
CA ALA A 5 14.73 -10.82 -2.66
C ALA A 5 13.70 -11.26 -1.63
N GLY A 6 14.06 -11.17 -0.35
CA GLY A 6 13.17 -11.50 0.76
C GLY A 6 11.88 -10.73 0.55
N ASN A 7 10.74 -11.42 0.61
CA ASN A 7 9.41 -10.84 0.43
C ASN A 7 9.29 -9.57 1.28
N GLN A 8 9.43 -8.42 0.65
CA GLN A 8 9.45 -7.15 1.36
C GLN A 8 8.02 -6.81 1.71
N LYS A 9 7.58 -7.26 2.91
CA LYS A 9 6.21 -7.10 3.39
C LYS A 9 5.83 -5.63 3.59
N CYS A 10 6.80 -4.73 3.78
CA CYS A 10 6.58 -3.31 3.96
C CYS A 10 7.28 -2.47 2.88
N PHE A 11 6.53 -1.58 2.22
CA PHE A 11 7.07 -0.68 1.20
C PHE A 11 6.44 0.71 1.27
N LYS A 12 7.17 1.69 0.74
CA LYS A 12 6.70 3.08 0.60
C LYS A 12 5.83 3.19 -0.64
N ILE A 13 4.77 3.98 -0.54
CA ILE A 13 3.84 4.26 -1.63
C ILE A 13 3.64 5.77 -1.80
N SER A 14 3.43 6.16 -3.05
CA SER A 14 2.90 7.48 -3.40
C SER A 14 1.44 7.35 -3.78
N ARG A 15 0.58 8.19 -3.19
CA ARG A 15 -0.84 8.29 -3.58
C ARG A 15 -0.99 8.52 -5.09
N LYS A 16 -0.16 9.39 -5.68
CA LYS A 16 -0.21 9.72 -7.11
C LYS A 16 0.08 8.51 -7.99
N GLU A 17 1.07 7.72 -7.60
CA GLU A 17 1.46 6.51 -8.33
C GLU A 17 0.38 5.42 -8.23
N LEU A 18 -0.13 5.17 -7.02
CA LEU A 18 -1.23 4.22 -6.83
C LEU A 18 -2.48 4.61 -7.60
N MET A 19 -2.87 5.89 -7.56
CA MET A 19 -4.01 6.37 -8.34
C MET A 19 -3.84 6.12 -9.84
N LYS A 20 -2.64 6.39 -10.39
CA LYS A 20 -2.31 6.14 -11.80
C LYS A 20 -2.37 4.64 -12.14
N LEU A 21 -1.73 3.78 -11.34
CA LEU A 21 -1.66 2.34 -11.58
C LEU A 21 -3.02 1.65 -11.43
N SER A 22 -3.80 2.05 -10.43
CA SER A 22 -5.13 1.50 -10.14
C SER A 22 -6.26 2.18 -10.93
N LYS A 23 -5.94 3.11 -11.84
CA LYS A 23 -6.93 3.89 -12.62
C LYS A 23 -7.96 4.62 -11.74
N ILE A 24 -7.55 5.05 -10.55
CA ILE A 24 -8.39 5.81 -9.62
C ILE A 24 -8.21 7.30 -9.92
N ASN A 25 -9.27 7.96 -10.39
CA ASN A 25 -9.23 9.39 -10.71
C ASN A 25 -9.72 10.29 -9.58
N SER A 26 -10.25 9.73 -8.49
CA SER A 26 -10.81 10.50 -7.37
C SER A 26 -10.08 10.24 -6.06
N SER A 27 -9.81 11.31 -5.31
CA SER A 27 -9.27 11.21 -3.94
C SER A 27 -10.18 10.42 -3.01
N SER A 28 -11.48 10.67 -3.06
CA SER A 28 -12.45 9.98 -2.19
C SER A 28 -12.47 8.48 -2.46
N THR A 29 -12.41 8.07 -3.72
CA THR A 29 -12.30 6.66 -4.11
C THR A 29 -11.00 6.04 -3.60
N TYR A 30 -9.86 6.74 -3.72
CA TYR A 30 -8.59 6.28 -3.16
C TYR A 30 -8.69 6.01 -1.65
N HIS A 31 -9.21 6.98 -0.88
CA HIS A 31 -9.36 6.83 0.57
C HIS A 31 -10.31 5.70 0.95
N ARG A 32 -11.41 5.53 0.21
CA ARG A 32 -12.34 4.41 0.42
C ARG A 32 -11.65 3.07 0.19
N CYS A 33 -10.98 2.88 -0.95
CA CYS A 33 -10.29 1.63 -1.25
C CYS A 33 -9.20 1.29 -0.23
N ILE A 34 -8.37 2.27 0.16
CA ILE A 34 -7.35 2.05 1.21
C ILE A 34 -8.02 1.70 2.54
N SER A 35 -9.09 2.40 2.94
CA SER A 35 -9.82 2.10 4.17
C SER A 35 -10.42 0.70 4.16
N ASP A 36 -10.97 0.27 3.02
CA ASP A 36 -11.55 -1.07 2.88
C ASP A 36 -10.46 -2.14 2.95
N LEU A 37 -9.31 -1.95 2.30
CA LEU A 37 -8.16 -2.86 2.39
C LEU A 37 -7.61 -2.98 3.83
N VAL A 38 -7.59 -1.88 4.58
CA VAL A 38 -7.20 -1.87 6.01
C VAL A 38 -8.25 -2.58 6.86
N LYS A 39 -9.54 -2.32 6.66
CA LYS A 39 -10.65 -2.98 7.40
C LYS A 39 -10.68 -4.48 7.17
N LEU A 40 -10.42 -4.91 5.94
CA LEU A 40 -10.33 -6.31 5.54
C LEU A 40 -9.01 -6.95 5.97
N LYS A 41 -8.11 -6.21 6.64
CA LYS A 41 -6.80 -6.67 7.11
C LYS A 41 -5.92 -7.24 6.00
N TYR A 42 -6.06 -6.73 4.77
CA TYR A 42 -5.12 -7.01 3.68
C TYR A 42 -3.83 -6.23 3.86
N ILE A 43 -3.93 -4.99 4.34
CA ILE A 43 -2.80 -4.09 4.54
C ILE A 43 -2.89 -3.34 5.87
N SER A 44 -1.75 -2.96 6.41
CA SER A 44 -1.61 -1.88 7.39
C SER A 44 -1.12 -0.63 6.66
N TYR A 45 -1.78 0.51 6.87
CA TYR A 45 -1.46 1.78 6.21
C TYR A 45 -1.02 2.82 7.24
N ALA A 46 0.23 3.26 7.14
CA ALA A 46 0.79 4.34 7.95
C ALA A 46 0.94 5.60 7.06
N PRO A 47 0.01 6.57 7.13
CA PRO A 47 0.15 7.81 6.38
C PRO A 47 1.38 8.59 6.85
N SER A 48 2.08 9.21 5.91
CA SER A 48 3.08 10.23 6.22
C SER A 48 2.66 11.54 5.60
N PHE A 49 2.67 12.61 6.41
CA PHE A 49 2.47 13.98 5.94
C PHE A 49 3.75 14.58 5.35
N ASN A 50 4.88 13.89 5.49
CA ASN A 50 6.15 14.33 4.94
C ASN A 50 6.28 13.90 3.47
N TYR A 51 6.31 14.88 2.57
CA TYR A 51 6.46 14.68 1.13
C TYR A 51 7.69 13.83 0.75
N HIS A 52 8.78 13.92 1.53
CA HIS A 52 10.02 13.18 1.26
C HIS A 52 9.97 11.71 1.70
N GLU A 53 9.12 11.36 2.66
CA GLU A 53 9.12 10.03 3.25
C GLU A 53 8.07 9.09 2.65
N GLY A 54 6.97 9.64 2.12
CA GLY A 54 5.85 8.89 1.54
C GLY A 54 5.07 8.08 2.58
N SER A 55 3.86 7.65 2.23
CA SER A 55 3.10 6.75 3.10
C SER A 55 3.72 5.36 3.07
N LYS A 56 3.63 4.60 4.16
CA LYS A 56 4.10 3.21 4.23
C LYS A 56 2.91 2.27 4.26
N ILE A 57 3.02 1.18 3.51
CA ILE A 57 2.09 0.06 3.55
C ILE A 57 2.84 -1.20 3.98
N GLU A 58 2.23 -1.97 4.87
CA GLU A 58 2.63 -3.34 5.18
C GLU A 58 1.55 -4.32 4.72
N ILE A 59 1.94 -5.36 4.01
CA ILE A 59 1.06 -6.44 3.55
C ILE A 59 0.86 -7.42 4.72
N LEU A 60 -0.40 -7.63 5.10
CA LEU A 60 -0.80 -8.49 6.22
C LEU A 60 -1.32 -9.87 5.79
N ILE A 61 -1.55 -10.09 4.49
CA ILE A 61 -1.93 -11.42 3.98
C ILE A 61 -0.77 -12.40 4.19
N GLU A 62 -0.91 -13.22 5.22
CA GLU A 62 -0.13 -14.43 5.40
C GLU A 62 -0.72 -15.50 4.48
N GLN A 63 0.14 -16.15 3.68
CA GLN A 63 -0.27 -17.18 2.74
C GLN A 63 -0.78 -18.40 3.50
N SER A 64 -2.08 -18.43 3.80
CA SER A 64 -2.80 -19.66 4.16
C SER A 64 -3.35 -20.28 2.88
N TYR A 65 -2.51 -21.03 2.18
CA TYR A 65 -2.94 -22.08 1.26
C TYR A 65 -2.04 -23.30 1.43
#